data_AF-A0A7C6MYZ8-F1
#
_entry.id   AF-A0A7C6MYZ8-F1
#
_cell.length_a   1.000
_cell.length_b   1.000
_cell.length_c   1.000
_cell.angle_alpha   90.00
_cell.angle_beta   90.00
_cell.angle_gamma   90.00
#
_symmetry.space_group_name_H-M   'P 1'
#
loop_
_entity.id
_entity.type
_entity.pdbx_description
1 polymer ?
#
loop_
_entity_poly.entity_id
_entity_poly.type
_entity_poly.pdbx_seq_one_letter_code
_entity_poly.pdbx_strand_id
1 'polypeptide(L)'
;MEGQQIKQYQKIIQLYQETASVKETAKKLGTYPIKVRRVLITEGLWHSNTSDLIGSLYASGLSVSEIAKQLFISEKNVQSYIPYSRGQYSKDQRSNEAVRSEGYRERMQVAENSQVKKKNQNSSQYMNSEKEMENDHMRKLNVIKERDRQVDNDRPIPYAIRLHLVLDMDDKYLGENEIGILAQFGKMVSNISRDIIVPGDITLHALHYAINRAFGWQNSHLHSYHPYEEDYNQMIKSGKLTEWAKLAGMYFRFPCEDYEDIYWDDDYKAGISVKNWLKEKYTGPYYYGGTREYFYRCQQDVKELYEQWPTLEVRKSFSEWMDECRRLAERTGNKDAKADMIKRIAPITDVTVKELTDSIAFEGGFDELIERLPLYDILLMPGMIQNFDSWDFSNRRMRKDFEKEDMCLAPVTTPICKSIRYWYDYGDDWNVKITATACYDTKKKYEASGNPVEPIEEHRPVCVNADALPVCDDVGGIHGYCNMLEDLHGEDLSEKESMKEWARSMGWTGRMINPKNIL
;
A
#
# COMPACT_ATOMS: atom_id res chain seq x y z
N MET A 1 -0.53 -9.00 35.06
CA MET A 1 0.04 -7.63 35.01
C MET A 1 0.42 -7.07 36.39
N GLU A 2 -0.32 -7.31 37.47
CA GLU A 2 0.04 -6.82 38.83
C GLU A 2 1.45 -7.21 39.30
N GLY A 3 1.89 -8.44 39.05
CA GLY A 3 3.22 -8.91 39.45
C GLY A 3 4.41 -8.20 38.75
N GLN A 4 4.17 -7.57 37.59
CA GLN A 4 5.24 -6.87 36.83
C GLN A 4 5.40 -5.43 37.30
N GLN A 5 4.30 -4.78 37.72
CA GLN A 5 4.30 -3.41 38.25
C GLN A 5 4.86 -3.35 39.67
N ILE A 6 4.60 -4.36 40.51
CA ILE A 6 5.20 -4.51 41.84
C ILE A 6 6.73 -4.69 41.73
N LYS A 7 7.19 -5.53 40.78
CA LYS A 7 8.62 -5.71 40.50
C LYS A 7 9.30 -4.42 40.03
N GLN A 8 8.64 -3.61 39.20
CA GLN A 8 9.22 -2.35 38.73
C GLN A 8 9.27 -1.28 39.84
N TYR A 9 8.29 -1.25 40.73
CA TYR A 9 8.24 -0.32 41.87
C TYR A 9 9.38 -0.57 42.87
N GLN A 10 9.62 -1.83 43.25
CA GLN A 10 10.71 -2.20 44.15
C GLN A 10 12.10 -1.93 43.53
N LYS A 11 12.25 -2.14 42.22
CA LYS A 11 13.50 -1.81 41.49
C LYS A 11 13.83 -0.32 41.51
N ILE A 12 12.82 0.56 41.49
CA ILE A 12 13.03 2.02 41.59
C ILE A 12 13.66 2.37 42.94
N ILE A 13 13.15 1.79 44.04
CA ILE A 13 13.64 2.07 45.39
C ILE A 13 15.09 1.58 45.56
N GLN A 14 15.37 0.33 45.17
CA GLN A 14 16.71 -0.26 45.27
C GLN A 14 17.74 0.54 44.47
N LEU A 15 17.42 0.88 43.22
CA LEU A 15 18.37 1.61 42.38
C LEU A 15 18.53 3.08 42.78
N TYR A 16 17.52 3.68 43.39
CA TYR A 16 17.66 5.03 43.95
C TYR A 16 18.58 5.06 45.17
N GLN A 17 18.57 4.02 46.02
CA GLN A 17 19.53 3.89 47.13
C GLN A 17 20.99 3.88 46.64
N GLU A 18 21.24 3.32 45.44
CA GLU A 18 22.57 3.31 44.83
C GLU A 18 22.94 4.61 44.11
N THR A 19 21.97 5.25 43.45
CA THR A 19 22.23 6.39 42.55
C THR A 19 22.01 7.76 43.18
N ALA A 20 21.22 7.85 44.27
CA ALA A 20 20.79 9.09 44.94
C ALA A 20 20.27 10.18 43.98
N SER A 21 19.81 9.81 42.77
CA SER A 21 19.47 10.74 41.69
C SER A 21 18.29 10.21 40.89
N VAL A 22 17.17 10.94 40.94
CA VAL A 22 15.94 10.63 40.18
C VAL A 22 16.23 10.48 38.68
N LYS A 23 17.10 11.34 38.13
CA LYS A 23 17.44 11.36 36.70
C LYS A 23 18.27 10.13 36.31
N GLU A 24 19.24 9.76 37.14
CA GLU A 24 20.11 8.61 36.86
C GLU A 24 19.39 7.28 37.10
N THR A 25 18.57 7.19 38.15
CA THR A 25 17.66 6.05 38.37
C THR A 25 16.73 5.85 37.18
N ALA A 26 16.15 6.93 36.63
CA ALA A 26 15.25 6.86 35.50
C ALA A 26 15.96 6.38 34.22
N LYS A 27 17.15 6.92 33.95
CA LYS A 27 17.99 6.54 32.81
C LYS A 27 18.36 5.05 32.85
N LYS A 28 18.84 4.55 33.99
CA LYS A 28 19.24 3.15 34.15
C LYS A 28 18.06 2.17 34.05
N LEU A 29 16.84 2.59 34.38
CA LEU A 29 15.63 1.75 34.30
C LEU A 29 14.86 1.89 32.98
N GLY A 30 15.32 2.74 32.04
CA GLY A 30 14.59 3.02 30.80
C GLY A 30 13.19 3.59 31.07
N THR A 31 13.02 4.40 32.11
CA THR A 31 11.74 4.95 32.54
C THR A 31 11.78 6.48 32.65
N TYR A 32 10.63 7.11 32.87
CA TYR A 32 10.54 8.57 32.96
C TYR A 32 10.89 9.08 34.38
N PRO A 33 11.66 10.19 34.51
CA PRO A 33 12.01 10.79 35.80
C PRO A 33 10.82 11.12 36.70
N ILE A 34 9.68 11.50 36.10
CA ILE A 34 8.45 11.80 36.85
C ILE A 34 7.93 10.57 37.60
N LYS A 35 7.97 9.39 36.97
CA LYS A 35 7.52 8.13 37.60
C LYS A 35 8.41 7.77 38.79
N VAL A 36 9.73 7.88 38.62
CA VAL A 36 10.71 7.67 39.70
C VAL A 36 10.45 8.63 40.86
N ARG A 37 10.31 9.94 40.57
CA ARG A 37 10.07 10.96 41.59
C ARG A 37 8.82 10.66 42.41
N ARG A 38 7.69 10.37 41.75
CA ARG A 38 6.42 10.11 42.45
C ARG A 38 6.47 8.86 43.33
N VAL A 39 7.17 7.81 42.87
CA VAL A 39 7.38 6.59 43.67
C VAL A 39 8.16 6.90 44.94
N LEU A 40 9.24 7.70 44.83
CA LEU A 40 10.07 8.07 45.97
C LEU A 40 9.36 9.03 46.93
N ILE A 41 8.50 9.92 46.43
CA ILE A 41 7.63 10.76 47.26
C ILE A 41 6.66 9.90 48.08
N THR A 42 6.03 8.88 47.47
CA THR A 42 5.12 7.96 48.19
C THR A 42 5.81 7.24 49.35
N GLU A 43 7.06 6.83 49.15
CA GLU A 43 7.84 6.13 50.20
C GLU A 43 8.53 7.08 51.19
N GLY A 44 8.40 8.39 51.01
CA GLY A 44 9.11 9.38 51.83
C GLY A 44 10.63 9.40 51.61
N LEU A 45 11.12 8.83 50.50
CA LEU A 45 12.55 8.73 50.16
C LEU A 45 13.06 9.94 49.35
N TRP A 46 12.16 10.79 48.86
CA TRP A 46 12.48 12.00 48.13
C TRP A 46 11.48 13.09 48.47
N HIS A 47 11.99 14.29 48.75
CA HIS A 47 11.17 15.45 49.08
C HIS A 47 11.85 16.76 48.65
N SER A 48 11.09 17.85 48.68
CA SER A 48 11.48 19.21 48.33
C SER A 48 10.39 20.15 48.84
N ASN A 49 10.71 21.43 49.06
CA ASN A 49 9.73 22.42 49.51
C ASN A 49 8.44 22.43 48.65
N THR A 50 8.60 22.27 47.33
CA THR A 50 7.48 22.21 46.39
C THR A 50 6.66 20.92 46.51
N SER A 51 7.30 19.76 46.67
CA SER A 51 6.58 18.49 46.83
C SER A 51 5.86 18.40 48.17
N ASP A 52 6.42 18.99 49.21
CA ASP A 52 5.84 18.94 50.55
C ASP A 52 4.58 19.79 50.61
N LEU A 53 4.63 21.00 50.00
CA LEU A 53 3.49 21.89 49.87
C LEU A 53 2.38 21.31 48.97
N ILE A 54 2.74 20.73 47.83
CA ILE A 54 1.78 20.03 46.95
C ILE A 54 1.18 18.82 47.67
N GLY A 55 2.01 18.05 48.39
CA GLY A 55 1.59 16.89 49.16
C GLY A 55 0.58 17.26 50.25
N SER A 56 0.83 18.34 51.01
CA SER A 56 -0.10 18.80 52.05
C SER A 56 -1.45 19.27 51.49
N LEU A 57 -1.42 20.03 50.38
CA LEU A 57 -2.64 20.52 49.75
C LEU A 57 -3.46 19.37 49.15
N TYR A 58 -2.78 18.41 48.52
CA TYR A 58 -3.43 17.21 47.98
C TYR A 58 -4.01 16.32 49.09
N ALA A 59 -3.31 16.16 50.21
CA ALA A 59 -3.80 15.42 51.37
C ALA A 59 -5.02 16.09 52.03
N SER A 60 -5.15 17.42 51.94
CA SER A 60 -6.34 18.15 52.38
C SER A 60 -7.55 18.07 51.43
N GLY A 61 -7.44 17.30 50.34
CA GLY A 61 -8.54 17.00 49.41
C GLY A 61 -8.66 17.93 48.21
N LEU A 62 -7.71 18.86 47.99
CA LEU A 62 -7.72 19.73 46.82
C LEU A 62 -7.37 18.96 45.54
N SER A 63 -8.05 19.30 44.45
CA SER A 63 -7.75 18.78 43.11
C SER A 63 -6.47 19.37 42.53
N VAL A 64 -5.92 18.71 41.50
CA VAL A 64 -4.73 19.17 40.77
C VAL A 64 -4.89 20.61 40.26
N SER A 65 -6.08 20.94 39.75
CA SER A 65 -6.37 22.27 39.18
C SER A 65 -6.43 23.35 40.26
N GLU A 66 -6.99 23.02 41.43
CA GLU A 66 -7.03 23.94 42.58
C GLU A 66 -5.63 24.19 43.14
N ILE A 67 -4.82 23.14 43.27
CA ILE A 67 -3.42 23.25 43.73
C ILE A 67 -2.60 24.09 42.73
N ALA A 68 -2.76 23.85 41.43
CA ALA A 68 -2.07 24.59 40.38
C ALA A 68 -2.40 26.10 40.44
N LYS A 69 -3.68 26.42 40.62
CA LYS A 69 -4.15 27.81 40.78
C LYS A 69 -3.61 28.44 42.07
N GLN A 70 -3.63 27.73 43.19
CA GLN A 70 -3.20 28.25 44.48
C GLN A 70 -1.68 28.49 44.54
N LEU A 71 -0.90 27.65 43.87
CA LEU A 71 0.56 27.73 43.85
C LEU A 71 1.12 28.50 42.65
N PHE A 72 0.27 29.01 41.76
CA PHE A 72 0.66 29.69 40.50
C PHE A 72 1.66 28.87 39.65
N ILE A 73 1.44 27.54 39.57
CA ILE A 73 2.23 26.62 38.75
C ILE A 73 1.34 25.84 37.80
N SER A 74 1.90 25.21 36.77
CA SER A 74 1.10 24.41 35.83
C SER A 74 0.58 23.12 36.48
N GLU A 75 -0.60 22.65 36.05
CA GLU A 75 -1.15 21.36 36.48
C GLU A 75 -0.17 20.19 36.24
N LYS A 76 0.60 20.27 35.14
CA LYS A 76 1.67 19.31 34.83
C LYS A 76 2.79 19.32 35.87
N ASN A 77 3.12 20.49 36.43
CA ASN A 77 4.11 20.60 37.50
C ASN A 77 3.56 19.96 38.79
N VAL A 78 2.31 20.26 39.15
CA VAL A 78 1.60 19.66 40.29
C VAL A 78 1.58 18.13 40.20
N GLN A 79 1.15 17.58 39.07
CA GLN A 79 1.08 16.14 38.82
C GLN A 79 2.44 15.45 38.98
N SER A 80 3.56 16.15 38.77
CA SER A 80 4.89 15.57 38.88
C SER A 80 5.34 15.34 40.34
N TYR A 81 4.67 15.96 41.31
CA TYR A 81 5.01 15.93 42.74
C TYR A 81 3.93 15.28 43.61
N ILE A 82 2.77 14.91 43.06
CA ILE A 82 1.75 14.16 43.80
C ILE A 82 2.23 12.72 44.07
N PRO A 83 2.01 12.17 45.27
CA PRO A 83 2.32 10.78 45.58
C PRO A 83 1.82 9.81 44.50
N TYR A 84 2.63 8.79 44.22
CA TYR A 84 2.24 7.65 43.40
C TYR A 84 1.13 6.85 44.07
N SER A 85 -0.03 6.73 43.42
CA SER A 85 -1.13 5.88 43.87
C SER A 85 -0.82 4.41 43.57
N ARG A 86 -0.55 3.61 44.61
CA ARG A 86 -0.43 2.15 44.47
C ARG A 86 -1.82 1.56 44.21
N GLY A 87 -1.99 0.82 43.11
CA GLY A 87 -3.19 0.01 42.88
C GLY A 87 -4.39 0.68 42.20
N GLN A 88 -4.30 1.92 41.71
CA GLN A 88 -5.38 2.55 40.92
C GLN A 88 -5.17 2.46 39.41
N TYR A 89 -4.76 1.29 38.92
CA TYR A 89 -5.15 0.88 37.57
C TYR A 89 -6.14 -0.26 37.73
N SER A 90 -7.29 0.03 38.37
CA SER A 90 -8.49 -0.73 38.02
C SER A 90 -8.60 -0.65 36.49
N LYS A 91 -8.85 -1.78 35.83
CA LYS A 91 -9.17 -1.81 34.40
C LYS A 91 -10.23 -0.77 34.01
N ASP A 92 -11.02 -0.31 34.98
CA ASP A 92 -12.11 0.65 34.85
C ASP A 92 -11.72 2.15 34.89
N GLN A 93 -10.46 2.53 35.17
CA GLN A 93 -10.02 3.95 35.19
C GLN A 93 -8.70 4.19 34.44
N ARG A 94 -8.62 3.77 33.18
CA ARG A 94 -7.50 4.16 32.30
C ARG A 94 -7.69 5.60 31.84
N SER A 95 -6.62 6.41 31.85
CA SER A 95 -6.70 7.74 31.24
C SER A 95 -6.97 7.62 29.73
N ASN A 96 -7.69 8.58 29.17
CA ASN A 96 -7.99 8.60 27.74
C ASN A 96 -6.72 8.53 26.88
N GLU A 97 -5.61 9.14 27.33
CA GLU A 97 -4.31 9.07 26.65
C GLU A 97 -3.71 7.65 26.69
N ALA A 98 -3.85 6.93 27.81
CA ALA A 98 -3.32 5.57 27.94
C ALA A 98 -4.08 4.60 27.02
N VAL A 99 -5.40 4.73 26.92
CA VAL A 99 -6.23 3.97 25.98
C VAL A 99 -5.87 4.31 24.54
N ARG A 100 -5.76 5.59 24.20
CA ARG A 100 -5.35 6.03 22.84
C ARG A 100 -3.96 5.52 22.45
N SER A 101 -3.02 5.53 23.39
CA SER A 101 -1.65 5.08 23.19
C SER A 101 -1.56 3.56 23.00
N GLU A 102 -2.36 2.79 23.74
CA GLU A 102 -2.47 1.35 23.53
C GLU A 102 -3.11 1.02 22.19
N GLY A 103 -4.28 1.58 21.89
CA GLY A 103 -4.91 1.36 20.60
C GLY A 103 -4.03 1.82 19.43
N TYR A 104 -3.21 2.87 19.61
CA TYR A 104 -2.19 3.22 18.61
C TYR A 104 -1.17 2.09 18.40
N ARG A 105 -0.60 1.52 19.46
CA ARG A 105 0.35 0.40 19.36
C ARG A 105 -0.27 -0.84 18.74
N GLU A 106 -1.50 -1.18 19.12
CA GLU A 106 -2.22 -2.32 18.56
C GLU A 106 -2.41 -2.17 17.06
N ARG A 107 -2.87 -0.99 16.60
CA ARG A 107 -2.95 -0.70 15.15
C ARG A 107 -1.61 -0.89 14.44
N MET A 108 -0.52 -0.43 15.05
CA MET A 108 0.80 -0.55 14.43
C MET A 108 1.25 -2.02 14.35
N GLN A 109 0.88 -2.85 15.32
CA GLN A 109 1.15 -4.31 15.30
C GLN A 109 0.28 -5.04 14.29
N VAL A 110 -1.02 -4.70 14.21
CA VAL A 110 -1.93 -5.25 13.21
C VAL A 110 -1.38 -5.00 11.80
N ALA A 111 -1.01 -3.75 11.51
CA ALA A 111 -0.40 -3.39 10.24
C ALA A 111 0.92 -4.13 9.97
N GLU A 112 1.77 -4.27 10.98
CA GLU A 112 3.05 -4.98 10.82
C GLU A 112 2.83 -6.48 10.52
N ASN A 113 1.79 -7.08 11.07
CA ASN A 113 1.46 -8.49 10.83
C ASN A 113 0.68 -8.68 9.52
N SER A 114 0.03 -7.64 9.00
CA SER A 114 -0.75 -7.72 7.76
C SER A 114 0.08 -7.51 6.49
N GLN A 115 1.31 -7.00 6.60
CA GLN A 115 2.19 -6.75 5.44
C GLN A 115 2.40 -8.01 4.58
N VAL A 116 2.42 -7.81 3.26
CA VAL A 116 2.46 -8.86 2.23
C VAL A 116 3.65 -9.79 2.42
N LYS A 117 4.84 -9.22 2.61
CA LYS A 117 6.07 -10.00 2.75
C LYS A 117 6.01 -10.91 3.96
N LYS A 118 5.40 -10.49 5.07
CA LYS A 118 5.22 -11.32 6.27
C LYS A 118 4.24 -12.47 6.06
N LYS A 119 3.14 -12.23 5.34
CA LYS A 119 2.14 -13.27 5.03
C LYS A 119 2.74 -14.39 4.15
N ASN A 120 3.71 -14.07 3.30
CA ASN A 120 4.25 -14.97 2.27
C ASN A 120 5.65 -15.53 2.56
N GLN A 121 6.19 -15.39 3.78
CA GLN A 121 7.55 -15.88 4.14
C GLN A 121 7.73 -17.39 4.05
N ASN A 122 6.65 -18.18 4.01
CA ASN A 122 6.71 -19.64 3.91
C ASN A 122 6.84 -20.15 2.46
N SER A 123 6.59 -19.29 1.45
CA SER A 123 6.61 -19.67 0.02
C SER A 123 8.03 -19.64 -0.57
N SER A 124 8.96 -18.90 0.05
CA SER A 124 10.27 -18.54 -0.50
C SER A 124 11.42 -19.50 -0.17
N GLN A 125 11.11 -20.73 0.25
CA GLN A 125 12.13 -21.72 0.66
C GLN A 125 12.95 -22.33 -0.51
N TYR A 126 12.60 -22.05 -1.77
CA TYR A 126 13.15 -22.75 -2.95
C TYR A 126 14.09 -21.95 -3.88
N MET A 127 14.44 -20.69 -3.59
CA MET A 127 15.25 -19.87 -4.52
C MET A 127 16.36 -19.10 -3.80
N ASN A 128 17.35 -19.80 -3.23
CA ASN A 128 18.41 -19.18 -2.41
C ASN A 128 19.86 -19.43 -2.87
N SER A 129 20.11 -19.98 -4.06
CA SER A 129 21.48 -20.20 -4.55
C SER A 129 22.04 -19.08 -5.44
N GLU A 130 21.22 -18.16 -5.97
CA GLU A 130 21.70 -17.09 -6.87
C GLU A 130 21.89 -15.72 -6.18
N LYS A 131 21.30 -15.52 -4.99
CA LYS A 131 21.32 -14.23 -4.27
C LYS A 131 22.71 -13.75 -3.80
N GLU A 132 23.70 -14.63 -3.74
CA GLU A 132 25.04 -14.28 -3.23
C GLU A 132 25.98 -13.70 -4.30
N MET A 133 25.70 -13.83 -5.60
CA MET A 133 26.56 -13.28 -6.66
C MET A 133 26.12 -11.89 -7.18
N GLU A 134 24.88 -11.45 -6.91
CA GLU A 134 24.32 -10.22 -7.52
C GLU A 134 24.40 -8.96 -6.63
N ASN A 135 24.57 -9.13 -5.32
CA ASN A 135 24.53 -8.04 -4.35
C ASN A 135 25.69 -7.02 -4.46
N ASP A 136 26.79 -7.36 -5.16
CA ASP A 136 27.99 -6.51 -5.20
C ASP A 136 28.08 -5.63 -6.47
N HIS A 137 27.21 -5.81 -7.48
CA HIS A 137 27.26 -5.04 -8.73
C HIS A 137 25.97 -4.27 -9.10
N MET A 138 24.80 -4.67 -8.61
CA MET A 138 23.53 -4.02 -8.96
C MET A 138 23.16 -2.93 -7.94
N ARG A 139 23.82 -1.78 -8.03
CA ARG A 139 23.36 -0.54 -7.38
C ARG A 139 21.90 -0.31 -7.75
N LYS A 140 21.02 -0.03 -6.77
CA LYS A 140 19.61 0.38 -6.95
C LYS A 140 19.42 1.12 -8.27
N LEU A 141 18.67 0.52 -9.20
CA LEU A 141 18.48 1.09 -10.53
C LEU A 141 17.85 2.48 -10.40
N ASN A 142 18.57 3.50 -10.86
CA ASN A 142 17.97 4.82 -11.03
C ASN A 142 17.27 4.84 -12.40
N VAL A 143 15.99 4.48 -12.38
CA VAL A 143 15.17 4.33 -13.60
C VAL A 143 15.15 5.63 -14.41
N ILE A 144 15.08 6.79 -13.74
CA ILE A 144 15.04 8.10 -14.41
C ILE A 144 16.36 8.42 -15.11
N LYS A 145 17.49 8.15 -14.44
CA LYS A 145 18.81 8.32 -15.07
C LYS A 145 18.97 7.41 -16.29
N GLU A 146 18.51 6.16 -16.18
CA GLU A 146 18.58 5.20 -17.29
C GLU A 146 17.66 5.61 -18.43
N ARG A 147 16.44 6.08 -18.13
CA ARG A 147 15.53 6.67 -19.10
C ARG A 147 16.16 7.86 -19.84
N ASP A 148 16.73 8.82 -19.12
CA ASP A 148 17.28 10.05 -19.72
C ASP A 148 18.47 9.77 -20.64
N ARG A 149 19.28 8.75 -20.32
CA ARG A 149 20.33 8.24 -21.23
C ARG A 149 19.75 7.79 -22.58
N GLN A 150 18.55 7.23 -22.59
CA GLN A 150 17.96 6.60 -23.77
C GLN A 150 17.13 7.57 -24.63
N VAL A 151 16.56 8.63 -24.04
CA VAL A 151 15.72 9.60 -24.77
C VAL A 151 16.44 10.89 -25.19
N ASP A 152 17.68 11.14 -24.73
CA ASP A 152 18.52 12.32 -25.06
C ASP A 152 17.77 13.66 -25.07
N ASN A 153 16.84 13.86 -24.12
CA ASN A 153 15.97 15.03 -23.96
C ASN A 153 14.84 15.24 -24.99
N ASP A 154 14.62 14.31 -25.93
CA ASP A 154 13.48 14.39 -26.87
C ASP A 154 12.11 14.27 -26.16
N ARG A 155 12.11 13.71 -24.94
CA ARG A 155 10.92 13.53 -24.12
C ARG A 155 11.15 13.97 -22.67
N PRO A 156 11.07 15.29 -22.39
CA PRO A 156 11.29 15.81 -21.04
C PRO A 156 10.22 15.30 -20.08
N ILE A 157 10.61 15.09 -18.83
CA ILE A 157 9.71 14.71 -17.76
C ILE A 157 8.90 15.95 -17.33
N PRO A 158 7.57 15.87 -17.23
CA PRO A 158 6.78 16.97 -16.70
C PRO A 158 7.20 17.32 -15.27
N TYR A 159 7.01 18.58 -14.86
CA TYR A 159 7.23 18.97 -13.48
C TYR A 159 6.24 18.30 -12.52
N ALA A 160 4.96 18.24 -12.90
CA ALA A 160 3.91 17.58 -12.14
C ALA A 160 2.77 17.11 -13.04
N ILE A 161 2.04 16.10 -12.57
CA ILE A 161 0.87 15.54 -13.25
C ILE A 161 -0.30 15.52 -12.27
N ARG A 162 -1.49 15.96 -12.70
CA ARG A 162 -2.72 15.77 -11.93
C ARG A 162 -3.40 14.49 -12.38
N LEU A 163 -3.66 13.61 -11.42
CA LEU A 163 -4.37 12.35 -11.60
C LEU A 163 -5.76 12.43 -10.98
N HIS A 164 -6.72 11.83 -11.65
CA HIS A 164 -8.01 11.49 -11.08
C HIS A 164 -8.03 9.97 -10.83
N LEU A 165 -8.15 9.61 -9.55
CA LEU A 165 -8.24 8.24 -9.06
C LEU A 165 -9.68 7.99 -8.64
N VAL A 166 -10.33 6.99 -9.21
CA VAL A 166 -11.73 6.67 -8.89
C VAL A 166 -11.90 5.17 -8.70
N LEU A 167 -12.64 4.80 -7.66
CA LEU A 167 -12.97 3.39 -7.42
C LEU A 167 -13.92 2.93 -8.54
N ASP A 168 -13.48 1.92 -9.29
CA ASP A 168 -14.25 1.34 -10.38
C ASP A 168 -15.31 0.41 -9.78
N MET A 169 -16.58 0.80 -9.89
CA MET A 169 -17.72 0.11 -9.31
C MET A 169 -18.70 -0.38 -10.38
N ASP A 170 -18.37 -0.21 -11.66
CA ASP A 170 -19.28 -0.46 -12.78
C ASP A 170 -19.71 -1.94 -12.86
N ASP A 171 -18.83 -2.85 -12.45
CA ASP A 171 -19.05 -4.31 -12.42
C ASP A 171 -19.58 -4.82 -11.07
N LYS A 172 -19.76 -3.95 -10.07
CA LYS A 172 -20.15 -4.35 -8.70
C LYS A 172 -21.66 -4.43 -8.48
N TYR A 173 -22.46 -4.03 -9.48
CA TYR A 173 -23.93 -4.08 -9.48
C TYR A 173 -24.58 -3.49 -8.21
N LEU A 174 -24.14 -2.31 -7.78
CA LEU A 174 -24.71 -1.62 -6.61
C LEU A 174 -26.18 -1.24 -6.84
N GLY A 175 -27.06 -1.58 -5.89
CA GLY A 175 -28.45 -1.18 -5.90
C GLY A 175 -28.68 0.21 -5.31
N GLU A 176 -29.93 0.67 -5.33
CA GLU A 176 -30.31 1.97 -4.75
C GLU A 176 -30.01 2.05 -3.25
N ASN A 177 -30.08 0.92 -2.54
CA ASN A 177 -29.79 0.84 -1.11
C ASN A 177 -28.30 1.13 -0.83
N GLU A 178 -27.40 0.42 -1.50
CA GLU A 178 -25.95 0.60 -1.36
C GLU A 178 -25.53 2.02 -1.72
N ILE A 179 -26.07 2.58 -2.82
CA ILE A 179 -25.82 3.97 -3.21
C ILE A 179 -26.31 4.94 -2.13
N GLY A 180 -27.48 4.69 -1.54
CA GLY A 180 -28.02 5.48 -0.42
C GLY A 180 -27.12 5.46 0.81
N ILE A 181 -26.62 4.28 1.20
CA ILE A 181 -25.68 4.08 2.32
C ILE A 181 -24.39 4.85 2.07
N LEU A 182 -23.80 4.71 0.89
CA LEU A 182 -22.57 5.41 0.50
C LEU A 182 -22.76 6.92 0.52
N ALA A 183 -23.89 7.43 0.03
CA ALA A 183 -24.19 8.86 0.07
C ALA A 183 -24.37 9.37 1.51
N GLN A 184 -25.20 8.69 2.30
CA GLN A 184 -25.58 9.14 3.63
C GLN A 184 -24.45 8.98 4.65
N PHE A 185 -23.85 7.79 4.71
CA PHE A 185 -22.88 7.41 5.73
C PHE A 185 -21.44 7.48 5.21
N GLY A 186 -21.23 7.06 3.96
CA GLY A 186 -19.94 7.15 3.27
C GLY A 186 -19.56 8.56 2.82
N LYS A 187 -20.49 9.52 2.86
CA LYS A 187 -20.32 10.92 2.38
C LYS A 187 -19.98 11.01 0.90
N MET A 188 -20.40 10.03 0.12
CA MET A 188 -20.23 10.00 -1.32
C MET A 188 -21.16 11.03 -1.98
N VAL A 189 -20.61 11.89 -2.83
CA VAL A 189 -21.37 12.82 -3.66
C VAL A 189 -21.63 12.20 -5.03
N SER A 190 -20.58 11.68 -5.67
CA SER A 190 -20.66 11.04 -6.98
C SER A 190 -19.97 9.69 -7.01
N ASN A 191 -18.77 9.58 -6.43
CA ASN A 191 -17.98 8.34 -6.42
C ASN A 191 -16.99 8.37 -5.24
N ILE A 192 -16.32 7.26 -4.95
CA ILE A 192 -15.18 7.22 -4.03
C ILE A 192 -13.94 7.59 -4.85
N SER A 193 -13.51 8.85 -4.78
CA SER A 193 -12.45 9.37 -5.67
C SER A 193 -11.48 10.33 -4.99
N ARG A 194 -10.29 10.45 -5.57
CA ARG A 194 -9.20 11.34 -5.13
C ARG A 194 -8.60 12.04 -6.35
N ASP A 195 -8.52 13.37 -6.31
CA ASP A 195 -7.65 14.10 -7.22
C ASP A 195 -6.32 14.35 -6.54
N ILE A 196 -5.26 13.81 -7.11
CA ILE A 196 -3.90 13.94 -6.59
C ILE A 196 -3.00 14.60 -7.61
N ILE A 197 -2.00 15.32 -7.13
CA ILE A 197 -0.91 15.85 -7.95
C ILE A 197 0.35 15.11 -7.53
N VAL A 198 1.07 14.60 -8.52
CA VAL A 198 2.31 13.82 -8.33
C VAL A 198 3.48 14.49 -9.05
N PRO A 199 4.72 14.34 -8.56
CA PRO A 199 5.90 14.64 -9.36
C PRO A 199 5.88 13.83 -10.67
N GLY A 200 6.35 14.44 -11.77
CA GLY A 200 6.18 13.83 -13.10
C GLY A 200 7.00 12.57 -13.37
N ASP A 201 7.99 12.29 -12.52
CA ASP A 201 8.84 11.10 -12.53
C ASP A 201 8.37 9.99 -11.57
N ILE A 202 7.19 10.12 -10.95
CA ILE A 202 6.65 9.06 -10.08
C ILE A 202 6.54 7.73 -10.84
N THR A 203 7.05 6.66 -10.24
CA THR A 203 6.90 5.30 -10.76
C THR A 203 5.57 4.69 -10.32
N LEU A 204 5.09 3.67 -11.02
CA LEU A 204 3.92 2.90 -10.59
C LEU A 204 4.12 2.29 -9.18
N HIS A 205 5.35 1.89 -8.85
CA HIS A 205 5.73 1.42 -7.52
C HIS A 205 5.50 2.49 -6.43
N ALA A 206 5.99 3.72 -6.62
CA ALA A 206 5.76 4.79 -5.65
C ALA A 206 4.29 5.24 -5.61
N LEU A 207 3.61 5.20 -6.76
CA LEU A 207 2.19 5.51 -6.87
C LEU A 207 1.33 4.53 -6.07
N HIS A 208 1.72 3.25 -5.96
CA HIS A 208 1.01 2.24 -5.17
C HIS A 208 0.83 2.69 -3.71
N TYR A 209 1.91 3.14 -3.08
CA TYR A 209 1.88 3.64 -1.71
C TYR A 209 1.06 4.92 -1.57
N ALA A 210 1.08 5.80 -2.58
CA ALA A 210 0.24 6.99 -2.61
C ALA A 210 -1.26 6.62 -2.72
N ILE A 211 -1.61 5.65 -3.56
CA ILE A 211 -3.00 5.15 -3.68
C ILE A 211 -3.46 4.54 -2.35
N ASN A 212 -2.66 3.65 -1.75
CA ASN A 212 -2.95 3.07 -0.44
C ASN A 212 -3.27 4.15 0.59
N ARG A 213 -2.39 5.14 0.70
CA ARG A 213 -2.57 6.25 1.64
C ARG A 213 -3.81 7.10 1.33
N ALA A 214 -4.14 7.28 0.05
CA ALA A 214 -5.25 8.10 -0.41
C ALA A 214 -6.62 7.46 -0.13
N PHE A 215 -6.71 6.14 -0.28
CA PHE A 215 -7.95 5.37 -0.07
C PHE A 215 -8.10 4.81 1.35
N GLY A 216 -7.03 4.78 2.15
CA GLY A 216 -7.08 4.37 3.55
C GLY A 216 -6.51 2.98 3.84
N TRP A 217 -5.99 2.31 2.81
CA TRP A 217 -5.34 1.00 2.90
C TRP A 217 -3.95 1.06 3.54
N GLN A 218 -3.51 -0.09 4.05
CA GLN A 218 -2.29 -0.24 4.84
C GLN A 218 -1.22 -1.11 4.19
N ASN A 219 -1.29 -1.34 2.86
CA ASN A 219 -0.38 -2.24 2.14
C ASN A 219 -0.45 -3.68 2.69
N SER A 220 -1.66 -4.18 2.95
CA SER A 220 -1.87 -5.49 3.58
C SER A 220 -2.01 -6.64 2.58
N HIS A 221 -2.11 -6.32 1.29
CA HIS A 221 -2.53 -7.27 0.25
C HIS A 221 -1.75 -7.09 -1.04
N LEU A 222 -1.86 -8.11 -1.90
CA LEU A 222 -1.28 -8.09 -3.23
C LEU A 222 -1.93 -7.02 -4.10
N HIS A 223 -1.15 -6.49 -5.04
CA HIS A 223 -1.59 -5.51 -6.02
C HIS A 223 -0.95 -5.69 -7.38
N SER A 224 -1.56 -5.06 -8.38
CA SER A 224 -1.07 -5.03 -9.75
C SER A 224 -1.67 -3.87 -10.55
N TYR A 225 -0.98 -3.46 -11.60
CA TYR A 225 -1.44 -2.45 -12.55
C TYR A 225 -1.71 -3.10 -13.90
N HIS A 226 -2.77 -2.68 -14.59
CA HIS A 226 -3.15 -3.26 -15.88
C HIS A 226 -3.59 -2.17 -16.86
N PRO A 227 -3.28 -2.30 -18.16
CA PRO A 227 -4.05 -1.62 -19.19
C PRO A 227 -5.51 -2.10 -19.13
N TYR A 228 -6.43 -1.30 -19.66
CA TYR A 228 -7.77 -1.79 -19.95
C TYR A 228 -7.72 -2.82 -21.10
N GLU A 229 -8.68 -3.76 -21.12
CA GLU A 229 -8.68 -4.90 -22.05
C GLU A 229 -8.54 -4.47 -23.52
N GLU A 230 -9.22 -3.40 -23.93
CA GLU A 230 -9.13 -2.85 -25.29
C GLU A 230 -7.70 -2.41 -25.64
N ASP A 231 -7.02 -1.72 -24.72
CA ASP A 231 -5.64 -1.27 -24.90
C ASP A 231 -4.67 -2.47 -24.89
N TYR A 232 -4.84 -3.39 -23.95
CA TYR A 232 -4.01 -4.60 -23.85
C TYR A 232 -4.07 -5.44 -25.13
N ASN A 233 -5.27 -5.70 -25.63
CA ASN A 233 -5.48 -6.47 -26.86
C ASN A 233 -4.81 -5.81 -28.08
N GLN A 234 -4.84 -4.47 -28.17
CA GLN A 234 -4.13 -3.74 -29.21
C GLN A 234 -2.60 -3.83 -29.05
N MET A 235 -2.09 -3.75 -27.82
CA MET A 235 -0.65 -3.87 -27.54
C MET A 235 -0.09 -5.23 -27.99
N ILE A 236 -0.82 -6.33 -27.76
CA ILE A 236 -0.41 -7.69 -28.15
C ILE A 236 -0.93 -8.12 -29.55
N LYS A 237 -1.62 -7.23 -30.26
CA LYS A 237 -2.13 -7.39 -31.63
C LYS A 237 -3.01 -8.63 -31.82
N SER A 238 -2.40 -9.74 -32.25
CA SER A 238 -3.06 -11.01 -32.53
C SER A 238 -3.25 -11.88 -31.28
N GLY A 239 -2.76 -11.42 -30.13
CA GLY A 239 -2.78 -12.20 -28.88
C GLY A 239 -1.73 -13.31 -28.83
N LYS A 240 -0.87 -13.44 -29.85
CA LYS A 240 0.21 -14.44 -29.89
C LYS A 240 1.19 -14.22 -28.75
N LEU A 241 1.61 -15.32 -28.11
CA LEU A 241 2.61 -15.29 -27.05
C LEU A 241 3.93 -14.64 -27.51
N THR A 242 4.28 -14.80 -28.78
CA THR A 242 5.47 -14.19 -29.39
C THR A 242 5.35 -12.67 -29.58
N GLU A 243 4.14 -12.11 -29.67
CA GLU A 243 3.96 -10.64 -29.64
C GLU A 243 4.06 -10.12 -28.21
N TRP A 244 3.46 -10.82 -27.25
CA TRP A 244 3.58 -10.49 -25.81
C TRP A 244 5.03 -10.55 -25.33
N ALA A 245 5.78 -11.58 -25.72
CA ALA A 245 7.19 -11.78 -25.36
C ALA A 245 8.08 -10.58 -25.70
N LYS A 246 7.75 -9.84 -26.78
CA LYS A 246 8.48 -8.62 -27.17
C LYS A 246 8.24 -7.45 -26.21
N LEU A 247 7.17 -7.48 -25.43
CA LEU A 247 6.77 -6.46 -24.47
C LEU A 247 7.09 -6.85 -23.03
N ALA A 248 7.38 -8.13 -22.76
CA ALA A 248 7.82 -8.63 -21.46
C ALA A 248 9.12 -7.93 -21.02
N GLY A 249 9.11 -7.35 -19.82
CA GLY A 249 10.18 -6.52 -19.29
C GLY A 249 10.28 -5.11 -19.89
N MET A 250 9.47 -4.76 -20.89
CA MET A 250 9.28 -3.36 -21.32
C MET A 250 8.06 -2.76 -20.64
N TYR A 251 6.91 -3.43 -20.78
CA TYR A 251 5.63 -3.02 -20.24
C TYR A 251 5.12 -4.02 -19.22
N PHE A 252 5.21 -5.32 -19.54
CA PHE A 252 4.58 -6.38 -18.75
C PHE A 252 5.60 -7.15 -17.92
N ARG A 253 5.22 -7.47 -16.69
CA ARG A 253 5.98 -8.37 -15.82
C ARG A 253 5.87 -9.79 -16.35
N PHE A 254 6.94 -10.58 -16.25
CA PHE A 254 6.83 -12.02 -16.44
C PHE A 254 6.17 -12.63 -15.19
N PRO A 255 5.11 -13.46 -15.31
CA PRO A 255 4.46 -14.05 -14.14
C PRO A 255 5.43 -14.87 -13.28
N CYS A 256 5.67 -14.46 -12.03
CA CYS A 256 6.56 -15.16 -11.10
C CYS A 256 6.17 -14.94 -9.63
N GLU A 257 6.58 -15.88 -8.76
CA GLU A 257 6.25 -15.93 -7.32
C GLU A 257 7.34 -15.33 -6.41
N ASP A 258 8.22 -14.48 -6.95
CA ASP A 258 9.31 -13.90 -6.17
C ASP A 258 8.83 -12.69 -5.36
N TYR A 259 7.93 -12.95 -4.40
CA TYR A 259 7.38 -11.93 -3.52
C TYR A 259 8.46 -11.18 -2.73
N GLU A 260 9.62 -11.80 -2.50
CA GLU A 260 10.76 -11.15 -1.86
C GLU A 260 11.36 -10.04 -2.73
N ASP A 261 11.40 -10.24 -4.05
CA ASP A 261 11.87 -9.26 -5.03
C ASP A 261 10.78 -8.23 -5.40
N ILE A 262 9.53 -8.67 -5.57
CA ILE A 262 8.41 -7.78 -5.91
C ILE A 262 8.13 -6.80 -4.76
N TYR A 263 8.12 -7.30 -3.51
CA TYR A 263 7.90 -6.51 -2.29
C TYR A 263 9.23 -6.26 -1.56
N TRP A 264 10.28 -5.94 -2.32
CA TRP A 264 11.65 -5.76 -1.84
C TRP A 264 11.78 -4.73 -0.70
N ASP A 265 10.89 -3.73 -0.63
CA ASP A 265 10.84 -2.72 0.42
C ASP A 265 9.57 -2.76 1.28
N ASP A 266 8.88 -3.88 1.34
CA ASP A 266 7.87 -4.13 2.38
C ASP A 266 8.55 -4.41 3.73
N ASP A 267 9.06 -3.33 4.33
CA ASP A 267 9.94 -3.33 5.51
C ASP A 267 9.29 -2.73 6.76
N TYR A 268 7.98 -2.53 6.75
CA TYR A 268 7.26 -1.86 7.83
C TYR A 268 7.45 -2.57 9.19
N LYS A 269 7.63 -1.76 10.24
CA LYS A 269 7.73 -2.16 11.64
C LYS A 269 6.88 -1.26 12.52
N ALA A 270 6.25 -1.82 13.55
CA ALA A 270 5.34 -1.13 14.46
C ALA A 270 5.96 0.00 15.31
N GLY A 271 7.23 0.34 15.08
CA GLY A 271 7.93 1.46 15.73
C GLY A 271 7.63 2.84 15.14
N ILE A 272 7.05 2.91 13.94
CA ILE A 272 6.62 4.15 13.28
C ILE A 272 5.15 4.06 12.89
N SER A 273 4.50 5.19 12.61
CA SER A 273 3.13 5.11 12.10
C SER A 273 3.10 4.60 10.66
N VAL A 274 2.19 3.66 10.34
CA VAL A 274 1.95 3.20 8.94
C VAL A 274 1.83 4.37 7.98
N LYS A 275 1.11 5.43 8.38
CA LYS A 275 0.91 6.63 7.55
C LYS A 275 2.22 7.35 7.23
N ASN A 276 3.16 7.42 8.17
CA ASN A 276 4.48 8.01 7.95
C ASN A 276 5.36 7.08 7.12
N TRP A 277 5.30 5.77 7.37
CA TRP A 277 6.00 4.78 6.57
C TRP A 277 5.56 4.84 5.10
N LEU A 278 4.26 4.79 4.82
CA LEU A 278 3.72 4.99 3.46
C LEU A 278 4.22 6.30 2.85
N LYS A 279 4.26 7.39 3.66
CA LYS A 279 4.77 8.69 3.21
C LYS A 279 6.22 8.63 2.77
N GLU A 280 7.07 7.91 3.48
CA GLU A 280 8.47 7.70 3.09
C GLU A 280 8.59 6.94 1.76
N LYS A 281 7.63 6.06 1.43
CA LYS A 281 7.64 5.26 0.20
C LYS A 281 7.24 6.03 -1.07
N TYR A 282 6.29 6.97 -0.95
CA TYR A 282 5.87 7.81 -2.07
C TYR A 282 6.50 9.22 -2.10
N THR A 283 7.40 9.52 -1.17
CA THR A 283 8.22 10.74 -1.22
C THR A 283 9.54 10.41 -1.89
N GLY A 284 9.89 11.10 -2.97
CA GLY A 284 11.10 10.77 -3.70
C GLY A 284 12.40 11.21 -3.00
N PRO A 285 13.54 10.95 -3.64
CA PRO A 285 13.69 10.42 -4.99
C PRO A 285 13.17 8.98 -5.13
N TYR A 286 12.48 8.69 -6.23
CA TYR A 286 11.91 7.37 -6.50
C TYR A 286 12.99 6.38 -6.96
N TYR A 287 12.88 5.14 -6.48
CA TYR A 287 13.79 4.07 -6.87
C TYR A 287 13.05 2.73 -6.88
N TYR A 288 13.57 1.79 -7.66
CA TYR A 288 13.06 0.43 -7.71
C TYR A 288 14.20 -0.53 -7.41
N GLY A 289 14.02 -1.35 -6.37
CA GLY A 289 15.03 -2.27 -5.86
C GLY A 289 14.87 -3.71 -6.35
N GLY A 290 13.70 -4.07 -6.89
CA GLY A 290 13.47 -5.38 -7.50
C GLY A 290 14.29 -5.58 -8.77
N THR A 291 14.56 -6.84 -9.08
CA THR A 291 15.37 -7.31 -10.20
C THR A 291 14.57 -8.11 -11.22
N ARG A 292 13.42 -8.67 -10.82
CA ARG A 292 12.53 -9.47 -11.68
C ARG A 292 11.91 -8.69 -12.82
N GLU A 293 11.82 -7.36 -12.69
CA GLU A 293 11.30 -6.48 -13.73
C GLU A 293 12.36 -5.94 -14.70
N TYR A 294 13.62 -6.36 -14.57
CA TYR A 294 14.65 -6.00 -15.55
C TYR A 294 14.38 -6.69 -16.87
N PHE A 295 14.55 -5.93 -17.95
CA PHE A 295 14.25 -6.42 -19.29
C PHE A 295 15.03 -7.69 -19.62
N TYR A 296 16.35 -7.72 -19.38
CA TYR A 296 17.14 -8.92 -19.65
C TYR A 296 16.65 -10.15 -18.86
N ARG A 297 16.19 -9.99 -17.60
CA ARG A 297 15.64 -11.09 -16.79
C ARG A 297 14.33 -11.60 -17.36
N CYS A 298 13.37 -10.71 -17.62
CA CYS A 298 12.10 -11.12 -18.23
C CYS A 298 12.32 -11.83 -19.59
N GLN A 299 13.29 -11.39 -20.39
CA GLN A 299 13.63 -12.04 -21.66
C GLN A 299 14.29 -13.42 -21.47
N GLN A 300 15.07 -13.62 -20.39
CA GLN A 300 15.55 -14.93 -20.00
C GLN A 300 14.40 -15.85 -19.58
N ASP A 301 13.47 -15.37 -18.74
CA ASP A 301 12.30 -16.15 -18.32
C ASP A 301 11.42 -16.57 -19.51
N VAL A 302 11.20 -15.67 -20.48
CA VAL A 302 10.52 -15.98 -21.75
C VAL A 302 11.25 -17.08 -22.54
N LYS A 303 12.58 -16.99 -22.61
CA LYS A 303 13.39 -17.98 -23.32
C LYS A 303 13.29 -19.34 -22.64
N GLU A 304 13.39 -19.38 -21.31
CA GLU A 304 13.24 -20.61 -20.52
C GLU A 304 11.85 -21.22 -20.70
N LEU A 305 10.79 -20.41 -20.73
CA LEU A 305 9.43 -20.87 -21.04
C LEU A 305 9.39 -21.60 -22.39
N TYR A 306 10.02 -21.05 -23.43
CA TYR A 306 10.07 -21.68 -24.75
C TYR A 306 10.93 -22.96 -24.79
N GLU A 307 12.01 -23.00 -24.03
CA GLU A 307 12.91 -24.16 -23.97
C GLU A 307 12.32 -25.31 -23.14
N GLN A 308 11.62 -25.00 -22.05
CA GLN A 308 10.96 -25.98 -21.20
C GLN A 308 9.71 -26.57 -21.87
N TRP A 309 8.97 -25.75 -22.64
CA TRP A 309 7.70 -26.14 -23.24
C TRP A 309 7.69 -25.89 -24.76
N PRO A 310 8.56 -26.55 -25.56
CA PRO A 310 8.64 -26.29 -27.00
C PRO A 310 7.32 -26.58 -27.74
N THR A 311 6.52 -27.50 -27.20
CA THR A 311 5.16 -27.80 -27.66
C THR A 311 4.20 -27.81 -26.48
N LEU A 312 2.98 -27.30 -26.69
CA LEU A 312 1.92 -27.22 -25.70
C LEU A 312 0.70 -28.04 -26.12
N GLU A 313 0.18 -28.83 -25.17
CA GLU A 313 -1.18 -29.37 -25.25
C GLU A 313 -2.17 -28.26 -24.89
N VAL A 314 -2.66 -27.54 -25.89
CA VAL A 314 -3.62 -26.47 -25.71
C VAL A 314 -4.93 -27.07 -25.21
N ARG A 315 -5.38 -26.64 -24.03
CA ARG A 315 -6.62 -27.06 -23.41
C ARG A 315 -7.77 -26.13 -23.79
N LYS A 316 -8.99 -26.65 -23.77
CA LYS A 316 -10.20 -25.84 -23.85
C LYS A 316 -10.33 -25.03 -22.56
N SER A 317 -10.85 -23.81 -22.66
CA SER A 317 -11.29 -23.08 -21.47
C SER A 317 -12.34 -23.91 -20.70
N PHE A 318 -12.42 -23.74 -19.38
CA PHE A 318 -13.38 -24.48 -18.56
C PHE A 318 -14.82 -24.33 -19.07
N SER A 319 -15.21 -23.12 -19.48
CA SER A 319 -16.54 -22.85 -20.06
C SER A 319 -16.76 -23.61 -21.38
N GLU A 320 -15.79 -23.57 -22.30
CA GLU A 320 -15.85 -24.30 -23.58
C GLU A 320 -15.98 -25.81 -23.35
N TRP A 321 -15.18 -26.37 -22.43
CA TRP A 321 -15.23 -27.78 -22.07
C TRP A 321 -16.56 -28.18 -21.42
N MET A 322 -17.08 -27.35 -20.51
CA MET A 322 -18.38 -27.57 -19.85
C MET A 322 -19.53 -27.58 -20.84
N ASP A 323 -19.53 -26.65 -21.79
CA ASP A 323 -20.55 -26.60 -22.84
C ASP A 323 -20.48 -27.80 -23.78
N GLU A 324 -19.28 -28.27 -24.15
CA GLU A 324 -19.12 -29.49 -24.94
C GLU A 324 -19.55 -30.74 -24.17
N CYS A 325 -19.23 -30.86 -22.88
CA CYS A 325 -19.70 -31.95 -22.03
C CYS A 325 -21.23 -31.99 -21.98
N ARG A 326 -21.87 -30.82 -21.84
CA ARG A 326 -23.34 -30.71 -21.83
C ARG A 326 -23.96 -31.19 -23.13
N ARG A 327 -23.46 -30.72 -24.27
CA ARG A 327 -23.93 -31.15 -25.60
C ARG A 327 -23.68 -32.65 -25.85
N LEU A 328 -22.57 -33.18 -25.35
CA LEU A 328 -22.25 -34.61 -25.47
C LEU A 328 -23.21 -35.47 -24.64
N ALA A 329 -23.52 -35.05 -23.42
CA ALA A 329 -24.47 -35.73 -22.56
C ALA A 329 -25.89 -35.74 -23.17
N GLU A 330 -26.32 -34.60 -23.73
CA GLU A 330 -27.61 -34.48 -24.45
C GLU A 330 -27.67 -35.41 -25.67
N ARG A 331 -26.60 -35.46 -26.47
CA ARG A 331 -26.53 -36.28 -27.69
C ARG A 331 -26.47 -37.78 -27.40
N THR A 332 -25.78 -38.18 -26.34
CA THR A 332 -25.55 -39.60 -26.02
C THR A 332 -26.54 -40.19 -25.02
N GLY A 333 -27.30 -39.35 -24.32
CA GLY A 333 -28.16 -39.76 -23.21
C GLY A 333 -27.39 -40.19 -21.95
N ASN A 334 -26.05 -40.15 -21.98
CA ASN A 334 -25.20 -40.48 -20.84
C ASN A 334 -24.81 -39.21 -20.08
N LYS A 335 -25.36 -39.05 -18.86
CA LYS A 335 -25.08 -37.88 -18.01
C LYS A 335 -23.63 -37.77 -17.54
N ASP A 336 -22.87 -38.86 -17.61
CA ASP A 336 -21.45 -38.91 -17.21
C ASP A 336 -20.50 -38.73 -18.41
N ALA A 337 -21.01 -38.50 -19.62
CA ALA A 337 -20.17 -38.31 -20.80
C ALA A 337 -19.36 -37.01 -20.70
N LYS A 338 -18.03 -37.12 -20.88
CA LYS A 338 -17.09 -35.98 -20.85
C LYS A 338 -16.44 -35.79 -22.22
N ALA A 339 -16.38 -34.55 -22.67
CA ALA A 339 -15.62 -34.18 -23.85
C ALA A 339 -14.10 -34.22 -23.54
N ASP A 340 -13.29 -34.37 -24.59
CA ASP A 340 -11.84 -34.23 -24.46
C ASP A 340 -11.48 -32.80 -24.04
N MET A 341 -10.56 -32.68 -23.09
CA MET A 341 -10.05 -31.40 -22.61
C MET A 341 -9.02 -30.80 -23.57
N ILE A 342 -8.31 -31.66 -24.32
CA ILE A 342 -7.30 -31.21 -25.28
C ILE A 342 -8.00 -30.64 -26.52
N LYS A 343 -7.62 -29.42 -26.90
CA LYS A 343 -8.10 -28.73 -28.09
C LYS A 343 -7.21 -29.02 -29.29
N ARG A 344 -5.89 -28.92 -29.09
CA ARG A 344 -4.86 -29.18 -30.12
C ARG A 344 -3.48 -29.29 -29.46
N ILE A 345 -2.51 -29.83 -30.18
CA ILE A 345 -1.09 -29.76 -29.84
C ILE A 345 -0.43 -28.77 -30.80
N ALA A 346 0.37 -27.83 -30.27
CA ALA A 346 0.97 -26.76 -31.07
C ALA A 346 2.36 -26.40 -30.56
N PRO A 347 3.26 -25.90 -31.42
CA PRO A 347 4.46 -25.21 -30.97
C PRO A 347 4.09 -24.04 -30.06
N ILE A 348 4.84 -23.81 -28.98
CA ILE A 348 4.56 -22.70 -28.03
C ILE A 348 4.67 -21.32 -28.69
N THR A 349 5.46 -21.20 -29.77
CA THR A 349 5.53 -19.98 -30.57
C THR A 349 4.24 -19.67 -31.33
N ASP A 350 3.39 -20.68 -31.52
CA ASP A 350 2.13 -20.59 -32.26
C ASP A 350 0.90 -20.46 -31.34
N VAL A 351 1.07 -20.46 -30.02
CA VAL A 351 -0.05 -20.28 -29.09
C VAL A 351 -0.32 -18.81 -28.80
N THR A 352 -1.56 -18.50 -28.43
CA THR A 352 -1.91 -17.21 -27.85
C THR A 352 -1.62 -17.18 -26.36
N VAL A 353 -1.50 -15.98 -25.78
CA VAL A 353 -1.41 -15.81 -24.32
C VAL A 353 -2.60 -16.48 -23.63
N LYS A 354 -3.82 -16.31 -24.17
CA LYS A 354 -5.02 -16.95 -23.62
C LYS A 354 -4.94 -18.49 -23.67
N GLU A 355 -4.49 -19.07 -24.79
CA GLU A 355 -4.30 -20.51 -24.89
C GLU A 355 -3.25 -21.02 -23.89
N LEU A 356 -2.20 -20.24 -23.66
CA LEU A 356 -1.18 -20.56 -22.64
C LEU A 356 -1.80 -20.56 -21.24
N THR A 357 -2.52 -19.49 -20.85
CA THR A 357 -3.12 -19.36 -19.51
C THR A 357 -4.28 -20.33 -19.27
N ASP A 358 -5.01 -20.73 -20.31
CA ASP A 358 -6.05 -21.77 -20.21
C ASP A 358 -5.42 -23.17 -20.01
N SER A 359 -4.14 -23.35 -20.37
CA SER A 359 -3.47 -24.66 -20.38
C SER A 359 -2.46 -24.86 -19.24
N ILE A 360 -1.82 -23.77 -18.79
CA ILE A 360 -0.81 -23.75 -17.73
C ILE A 360 -1.24 -22.70 -16.69
N ALA A 361 -1.17 -23.09 -15.42
CA ALA A 361 -1.43 -22.18 -14.31
C ALA A 361 -0.20 -21.28 -14.06
N PHE A 362 -0.46 -19.98 -13.88
CA PHE A 362 0.51 -18.98 -13.46
C PHE A 362 -0.07 -18.23 -12.26
N GLU A 363 0.76 -17.84 -11.29
CA GLU A 363 0.34 -17.05 -10.12
C GLU A 363 0.27 -15.54 -10.39
N GLY A 364 0.37 -15.10 -11.65
CA GLY A 364 0.23 -13.70 -12.06
C GLY A 364 -0.33 -13.55 -13.49
N GLY A 365 -0.84 -12.36 -13.79
CA GLY A 365 -1.41 -12.02 -15.09
C GLY A 365 -0.34 -11.68 -16.14
N PHE A 366 -0.61 -12.02 -17.41
CA PHE A 366 0.21 -11.59 -18.54
C PHE A 366 -0.04 -10.12 -18.94
N ASP A 367 -1.04 -9.48 -18.33
CA ASP A 367 -1.40 -8.08 -18.50
C ASP A 367 -0.93 -7.18 -17.35
N GLU A 368 -0.19 -7.73 -16.37
CA GLU A 368 0.40 -6.97 -15.27
C GLU A 368 1.54 -6.08 -15.75
N LEU A 369 1.43 -4.77 -15.54
CA LEU A 369 2.45 -3.78 -15.82
C LEU A 369 3.60 -3.86 -14.81
N ILE A 370 4.82 -3.61 -15.28
CA ILE A 370 5.99 -3.47 -14.41
C ILE A 370 5.91 -2.19 -13.57
N GLU A 371 6.25 -2.28 -12.29
CA GLU A 371 6.09 -1.20 -11.33
C GLU A 371 7.24 -0.19 -11.32
N ARG A 372 8.42 -0.57 -11.83
CA ARG A 372 9.54 0.37 -12.03
C ARG A 372 9.22 1.48 -13.04
N LEU A 373 8.17 1.31 -13.84
CA LEU A 373 7.82 2.19 -14.94
C LEU A 373 7.41 3.59 -14.44
N PRO A 374 8.03 4.69 -14.94
CA PRO A 374 7.52 6.03 -14.70
C PRO A 374 6.11 6.16 -15.29
N LEU A 375 5.18 6.74 -14.53
CA LEU A 375 3.78 6.86 -14.94
C LEU A 375 3.62 7.55 -16.31
N TYR A 376 4.43 8.58 -16.55
CA TYR A 376 4.44 9.33 -17.81
C TYR A 376 4.88 8.51 -19.04
N ASP A 377 5.57 7.39 -18.84
CA ASP A 377 6.05 6.53 -19.92
C ASP A 377 5.05 5.42 -20.30
N ILE A 378 3.86 5.41 -19.67
CA ILE A 378 2.74 4.50 -19.97
C ILE A 378 1.40 5.22 -20.16
N LEU A 379 1.10 6.21 -19.31
CA LEU A 379 -0.15 6.94 -19.32
C LEU A 379 -0.08 8.14 -20.27
N LEU A 380 -1.04 8.26 -21.17
CA LEU A 380 -1.18 9.42 -22.05
C LEU A 380 -1.59 10.66 -21.26
N MET A 381 -0.87 11.76 -21.46
CA MET A 381 -1.24 13.05 -20.89
C MET A 381 -2.42 13.69 -21.63
N PRO A 382 -3.17 14.60 -20.99
CA PRO A 382 -4.26 15.32 -21.63
C PRO A 382 -3.84 15.96 -22.96
N GLY A 383 -4.62 15.71 -24.01
CA GLY A 383 -4.36 16.23 -25.36
C GLY A 383 -3.45 15.35 -26.23
N MET A 384 -2.84 14.30 -25.69
CA MET A 384 -2.12 13.31 -26.49
C MET A 384 -3.09 12.38 -27.23
N ILE A 385 -2.72 12.00 -28.47
CA ILE A 385 -3.51 11.07 -29.30
C ILE A 385 -2.97 9.66 -29.09
N GLN A 386 -3.87 8.73 -28.75
CA GLN A 386 -3.55 7.30 -28.71
C GLN A 386 -3.37 6.76 -30.13
N ASN A 387 -2.18 6.26 -30.45
CA ASN A 387 -1.86 5.73 -31.77
C ASN A 387 -0.94 4.51 -31.64
N PHE A 388 -1.50 3.32 -31.85
CA PHE A 388 -0.78 2.05 -31.71
C PHE A 388 0.26 1.80 -32.81
N ASP A 389 0.09 2.37 -34.01
CA ASP A 389 1.08 2.21 -35.10
C ASP A 389 2.38 2.96 -34.79
N SER A 390 2.25 4.22 -34.35
CA SER A 390 3.39 5.05 -33.93
C SER A 390 4.08 4.47 -32.68
N TRP A 391 3.29 3.95 -31.75
CA TRP A 391 3.77 3.28 -30.55
C TRP A 391 4.55 1.99 -30.88
N ASP A 392 4.02 1.13 -31.75
CA ASP A 392 4.69 -0.11 -32.17
C ASP A 392 5.98 0.19 -32.97
N PHE A 393 5.97 1.25 -33.78
CA PHE A 393 7.18 1.72 -34.45
C PHE A 393 8.26 2.14 -33.44
N SER A 394 7.89 2.94 -32.44
CA SER A 394 8.79 3.41 -31.39
C SER A 394 9.37 2.25 -30.58
N ASN A 395 8.53 1.30 -30.16
CA ASN A 395 8.98 0.12 -29.41
C ASN A 395 9.86 -0.82 -30.24
N ARG A 396 9.61 -0.98 -31.54
CA ARG A 396 10.50 -1.72 -32.43
C ARG A 396 11.87 -1.07 -32.55
N ARG A 397 11.93 0.26 -32.59
CA ARG A 397 13.21 1.00 -32.60
C ARG A 397 13.96 0.78 -31.30
N MET A 398 13.30 0.98 -30.15
CA MET A 398 13.92 0.77 -28.84
C MET A 398 14.48 -0.64 -28.67
N ARG A 399 13.72 -1.68 -29.08
CA ARG A 399 14.20 -3.06 -29.00
C ARG A 399 15.45 -3.29 -29.85
N LYS A 400 15.51 -2.76 -31.08
CA LYS A 400 16.70 -2.88 -31.94
C LYS A 400 17.94 -2.21 -31.35
N ASP A 401 17.75 -1.15 -30.58
CA ASP A 401 18.85 -0.46 -29.93
C ASP A 401 19.41 -1.32 -28.78
N PHE A 402 18.55 -2.02 -28.02
CA PHE A 402 18.94 -2.87 -26.89
C PHE A 402 19.26 -4.33 -27.22
N GLU A 403 18.86 -4.84 -28.39
CA GLU A 403 19.29 -6.16 -28.89
C GLU A 403 20.83 -6.27 -29.00
N LYS A 404 21.55 -5.14 -28.96
CA LYS A 404 23.01 -5.03 -29.00
C LYS A 404 23.65 -4.90 -27.62
N GLU A 405 22.85 -4.70 -26.56
CA GLU A 405 23.33 -4.60 -25.19
C GLU A 405 23.24 -5.97 -24.52
N ASP A 406 24.36 -6.44 -23.95
CA ASP A 406 24.39 -7.74 -23.27
C ASP A 406 23.43 -7.81 -22.06
N MET A 407 23.15 -6.67 -21.41
CA MET A 407 22.34 -6.60 -20.20
C MET A 407 21.55 -5.28 -20.10
N CYS A 408 20.51 -5.13 -20.93
CA CYS A 408 19.58 -4.01 -20.82
C CYS A 408 18.67 -4.18 -19.58
N LEU A 409 18.70 -3.19 -18.68
CA LEU A 409 17.93 -3.24 -17.43
C LEU A 409 16.52 -2.68 -17.59
N ALA A 410 16.41 -1.44 -18.10
CA ALA A 410 15.17 -0.70 -18.13
C ALA A 410 15.02 0.07 -19.44
N PRO A 411 14.57 -0.58 -20.53
CA PRO A 411 14.28 0.11 -21.77
C PRO A 411 13.15 1.13 -21.55
N VAL A 412 13.33 2.32 -22.11
CA VAL A 412 12.33 3.37 -22.08
C VAL A 412 11.17 2.99 -22.99
N THR A 413 9.97 3.18 -22.47
CA THR A 413 8.71 2.89 -23.17
C THR A 413 8.08 4.16 -23.70
N THR A 414 7.07 4.04 -24.55
CA THR A 414 6.21 5.16 -25.00
C THR A 414 4.82 5.08 -24.35
N PRO A 415 4.23 6.20 -23.90
CA PRO A 415 2.87 6.18 -23.35
C PRO A 415 1.85 5.77 -24.41
N ILE A 416 0.85 4.99 -23.99
CA ILE A 416 -0.18 4.46 -24.88
C ILE A 416 -1.55 4.30 -24.22
N CYS A 417 -1.61 4.15 -22.89
CA CYS A 417 -2.86 3.94 -22.19
C CYS A 417 -3.55 5.27 -21.89
N LYS A 418 -4.85 5.37 -22.16
CA LYS A 418 -5.64 6.55 -21.72
C LYS A 418 -5.97 6.50 -20.23
N SER A 419 -6.08 5.28 -19.70
CA SER A 419 -6.28 4.99 -18.28
C SER A 419 -5.59 3.69 -17.91
N ILE A 420 -5.24 3.56 -16.65
CA ILE A 420 -4.65 2.34 -16.06
C ILE A 420 -5.57 1.88 -14.93
N ARG A 421 -5.75 0.57 -14.79
CA ARG A 421 -6.47 -0.05 -13.68
C ARG A 421 -5.46 -0.51 -12.64
N TYR A 422 -5.59 -0.01 -11.42
CA TYR A 422 -4.87 -0.53 -10.25
C TYR A 422 -5.79 -1.48 -9.49
N TRP A 423 -5.37 -2.73 -9.34
CA TRP A 423 -6.11 -3.76 -8.63
C TRP A 423 -5.41 -4.07 -7.31
N TYR A 424 -6.13 -3.99 -6.21
CA TYR A 424 -5.61 -4.20 -4.86
C TYR A 424 -6.55 -5.09 -4.08
N ASP A 425 -5.98 -6.01 -3.30
CA ASP A 425 -6.73 -7.02 -2.55
C ASP A 425 -7.65 -7.83 -3.47
N TYR A 426 -7.10 -8.89 -4.06
CA TYR A 426 -7.85 -9.73 -5.00
C TYR A 426 -9.05 -10.45 -4.35
N GLY A 427 -9.15 -10.45 -3.01
CA GLY A 427 -10.31 -10.95 -2.28
C GLY A 427 -11.45 -9.94 -2.19
N ASP A 428 -11.15 -8.71 -1.77
CA ASP A 428 -12.12 -7.61 -1.69
C ASP A 428 -12.39 -6.93 -3.06
N ASP A 429 -11.51 -7.19 -4.02
CA ASP A 429 -11.59 -6.77 -5.42
C ASP A 429 -11.67 -5.24 -5.62
N TRP A 430 -10.77 -4.53 -4.93
CA TRP A 430 -10.65 -3.07 -5.04
C TRP A 430 -9.96 -2.67 -6.34
N ASN A 431 -10.72 -2.05 -7.25
CA ASN A 431 -10.20 -1.55 -8.52
C ASN A 431 -10.22 -0.02 -8.52
N VAL A 432 -9.10 0.59 -8.86
CA VAL A 432 -8.96 2.05 -8.99
C VAL A 432 -8.60 2.38 -10.42
N LYS A 433 -9.46 3.13 -11.10
CA LYS A 433 -9.17 3.72 -12.40
C LYS A 433 -8.33 4.97 -12.24
N ILE A 434 -7.21 5.00 -12.96
CA ILE A 434 -6.23 6.10 -12.95
C ILE A 434 -6.27 6.81 -14.29
N THR A 435 -6.50 8.13 -14.26
CA THR A 435 -6.48 8.98 -15.46
C THR A 435 -5.69 10.26 -15.21
N ALA A 436 -4.96 10.74 -16.22
CA ALA A 436 -4.31 12.05 -16.16
C ALA A 436 -5.30 13.14 -16.59
N THR A 437 -5.49 14.17 -15.78
CA THR A 437 -6.43 15.28 -16.03
C THR A 437 -5.75 16.62 -16.29
N ALA A 438 -4.49 16.78 -15.84
CA ALA A 438 -3.64 17.90 -16.22
C ALA A 438 -2.17 17.48 -16.24
N CYS A 439 -1.37 18.12 -17.09
CA CYS A 439 0.08 17.98 -17.15
C CYS A 439 0.73 19.35 -17.05
N TYR A 440 1.75 19.48 -16.20
CA TYR A 440 2.48 20.73 -15.98
C TYR A 440 3.94 20.52 -16.39
N ASP A 441 4.28 20.88 -17.62
CA ASP A 441 5.62 20.59 -18.18
C ASP A 441 6.76 21.35 -17.47
N THR A 442 6.45 22.46 -16.78
CA THR A 442 7.45 23.30 -16.12
C THR A 442 6.97 23.78 -14.75
N LYS A 443 7.92 24.04 -13.85
CA LYS A 443 7.66 24.66 -12.54
C LYS A 443 6.83 25.94 -12.66
N LYS A 444 7.15 26.81 -13.62
CA LYS A 444 6.41 28.07 -13.87
C LYS A 444 4.94 27.84 -14.22
N LYS A 445 4.64 26.85 -15.07
CA LYS A 445 3.25 26.49 -15.40
C LYS A 445 2.52 25.94 -14.17
N TYR A 446 3.22 25.18 -13.33
CA TYR A 446 2.66 24.62 -12.10
C TYR A 446 2.38 25.70 -11.04
N GLU A 447 3.31 26.61 -10.78
CA GLU A 447 3.11 27.71 -9.82
C GLU A 447 1.94 28.63 -10.24
N ALA A 448 1.74 28.81 -11.54
CA ALA A 448 0.64 29.59 -12.09
C ALA A 448 -0.74 28.91 -11.96
N SER A 449 -0.80 27.60 -11.63
CA SER A 449 -2.08 26.87 -11.55
C SER A 449 -2.83 27.08 -10.23
N GLY A 450 -2.18 27.65 -9.21
CA GLY A 450 -2.75 27.79 -7.86
C GLY A 450 -2.73 26.51 -7.02
N ASN A 451 -2.06 25.45 -7.50
CA ASN A 451 -1.88 24.20 -6.75
C ASN A 451 -0.86 24.36 -5.60
N PRO A 452 -0.88 23.49 -4.57
CA PRO A 452 0.12 23.48 -3.50
C PRO A 452 1.53 23.25 -4.06
N VAL A 453 2.44 24.20 -3.84
CA VAL A 453 3.83 24.15 -4.35
C VAL A 453 4.76 23.31 -3.47
N GLU A 454 4.72 23.56 -2.16
CA GLU A 454 5.62 22.94 -1.17
C GLU A 454 5.70 21.41 -1.27
N PRO A 455 4.59 20.63 -1.35
CA PRO A 455 4.70 19.17 -1.46
C PRO A 455 5.44 18.70 -2.72
N ILE A 456 5.25 19.36 -3.87
CA ILE A 456 5.94 18.99 -5.10
C ILE A 456 7.42 19.36 -5.06
N GLU A 457 7.78 20.45 -4.37
CA GLU A 457 9.19 20.79 -4.10
C GLU A 457 9.85 19.78 -3.15
N GLU A 458 9.10 19.23 -2.19
CA GLU A 458 9.49 18.07 -1.37
C GLU A 458 9.49 16.75 -2.17
N HIS A 459 9.19 16.79 -3.47
CA HIS A 459 9.09 15.63 -4.35
C HIS A 459 8.07 14.59 -3.83
N ARG A 460 6.92 15.11 -3.37
CA ARG A 460 5.87 14.34 -2.72
C ARG A 460 4.49 14.64 -3.32
N PRO A 461 3.68 13.60 -3.58
CA PRO A 461 2.28 13.76 -3.95
C PRO A 461 1.46 14.59 -2.96
N VAL A 462 0.44 15.29 -3.48
CA VAL A 462 -0.55 16.01 -2.66
C VAL A 462 -1.95 15.74 -3.19
N CYS A 463 -2.89 15.49 -2.28
CA CYS A 463 -4.29 15.38 -2.62
C CYS A 463 -4.95 16.76 -2.59
N VAL A 464 -5.65 17.12 -3.67
CA VAL A 464 -6.29 18.43 -3.85
C VAL A 464 -7.80 18.35 -3.81
N ASN A 465 -8.38 17.17 -4.01
CA ASN A 465 -9.82 16.93 -3.88
C ASN A 465 -10.09 15.47 -3.45
N ALA A 466 -11.17 15.27 -2.70
CA ALA A 466 -11.61 13.94 -2.28
C ALA A 466 -13.14 13.87 -2.22
N ASP A 467 -13.70 12.85 -2.84
CA ASP A 467 -15.12 12.48 -2.71
C ASP A 467 -15.25 11.17 -1.92
N ALA A 468 -16.20 11.13 -1.00
CA ALA A 468 -16.40 10.09 0.01
C ALA A 468 -15.28 9.92 1.05
N LEU A 469 -15.64 9.26 2.15
CA LEU A 469 -14.72 8.78 3.18
C LEU A 469 -13.73 7.74 2.60
N PRO A 470 -12.55 7.55 3.23
CA PRO A 470 -11.69 6.43 2.90
C PRO A 470 -12.39 5.09 3.19
N VAL A 471 -12.06 4.08 2.39
CA VAL A 471 -12.43 2.68 2.63
C VAL A 471 -11.42 2.03 3.58
N CYS A 472 -11.44 0.70 3.71
CA CYS A 472 -10.52 -0.06 4.55
C CYS A 472 -10.19 -1.42 3.94
N ASP A 473 -9.05 -1.99 4.35
CA ASP A 473 -8.66 -3.37 4.02
C ASP A 473 -9.61 -4.37 4.70
N ASP A 474 -9.75 -5.57 4.14
CA ASP A 474 -10.41 -6.74 4.74
C ASP A 474 -11.88 -6.51 5.17
N VAL A 475 -12.59 -5.61 4.47
CA VAL A 475 -13.99 -5.27 4.82
C VAL A 475 -14.99 -6.08 4.02
N GLY A 476 -14.56 -6.82 2.99
CA GLY A 476 -15.43 -7.57 2.09
C GLY A 476 -15.85 -6.76 0.87
N GLY A 477 -14.93 -5.95 0.34
CA GLY A 477 -15.16 -5.12 -0.84
C GLY A 477 -16.20 -4.03 -0.61
N ILE A 478 -16.75 -3.48 -1.70
CA ILE A 478 -17.69 -2.35 -1.61
C ILE A 478 -18.98 -2.70 -0.85
N HIS A 479 -19.49 -3.93 -1.00
CA HIS A 479 -20.68 -4.40 -0.29
C HIS A 479 -20.41 -4.57 1.20
N GLY A 480 -19.26 -5.14 1.56
CA GLY A 480 -18.84 -5.23 2.96
C GLY A 480 -18.62 -3.86 3.59
N TYR A 481 -18.10 -2.88 2.83
CA TYR A 481 -18.00 -1.49 3.28
C TYR A 481 -19.38 -0.86 3.53
N CYS A 482 -20.38 -1.12 2.68
CA CYS A 482 -21.75 -0.69 2.94
C CYS A 482 -22.30 -1.29 4.24
N ASN A 483 -22.15 -2.61 4.45
CA ASN A 483 -22.58 -3.28 5.68
C ASN A 483 -21.89 -2.70 6.91
N MET A 484 -20.58 -2.44 6.84
CA MET A 484 -19.83 -1.78 7.92
C MET A 484 -20.44 -0.40 8.25
N LEU A 485 -20.77 0.40 7.24
CA LEU A 485 -21.38 1.71 7.43
C LEU A 485 -22.77 1.59 8.07
N GLU A 486 -23.59 0.62 7.65
CA GLU A 486 -24.89 0.36 8.27
C GLU A 486 -24.74 -0.02 9.75
N ASP A 487 -23.87 -0.97 10.08
CA ASP A 487 -23.65 -1.43 11.46
C ASP A 487 -23.19 -0.29 12.38
N LEU A 488 -22.31 0.59 11.88
CA LEU A 488 -21.85 1.76 12.63
C LEU A 488 -22.95 2.79 12.91
N HIS A 489 -24.00 2.80 12.08
CA HIS A 489 -25.12 3.72 12.15
C HIS A 489 -26.45 3.06 12.60
N GLY A 490 -26.44 1.75 12.83
CA GLY A 490 -27.58 0.96 13.28
C GLY A 490 -27.98 1.22 14.73
N GLU A 491 -29.10 0.59 15.11
CA GLU A 491 -29.71 0.70 16.44
C GLU A 491 -29.13 -0.31 17.45
N ASP A 492 -28.55 -1.43 16.98
CA ASP A 492 -27.90 -2.40 17.86
C ASP A 492 -26.58 -1.86 18.42
N LEU A 493 -26.58 -1.55 19.72
CA LEU A 493 -25.42 -0.96 20.40
C LEU A 493 -24.24 -1.93 20.51
N SER A 494 -24.48 -3.23 20.55
CA SER A 494 -23.44 -4.26 20.67
C SER A 494 -22.69 -4.41 19.35
N GLU A 495 -23.42 -4.60 18.25
CA GLU A 495 -22.85 -4.70 16.90
C GLU A 495 -22.10 -3.41 16.54
N LYS A 496 -22.70 -2.26 16.84
CA LYS A 496 -22.08 -0.95 16.63
C LYS A 496 -20.75 -0.77 17.35
N GLU A 497 -20.66 -1.13 18.64
CA GLU A 497 -19.39 -0.95 19.37
C GLU A 497 -18.34 -1.95 18.90
N SER A 498 -18.73 -3.20 18.60
CA SER A 498 -17.85 -4.21 17.99
C SER A 498 -17.29 -3.72 16.65
N MET A 499 -18.15 -3.26 15.74
CA MET A 499 -17.75 -2.77 14.42
C MET A 499 -16.86 -1.52 14.52
N LYS A 500 -17.15 -0.64 15.48
CA LYS A 500 -16.33 0.55 15.75
C LYS A 500 -14.96 0.21 16.32
N GLU A 501 -14.84 -0.84 17.12
CA GLU A 501 -13.55 -1.35 17.59
C GLU A 501 -12.74 -1.94 16.43
N TRP A 502 -13.38 -2.75 15.58
CA TRP A 502 -12.77 -3.29 14.37
C TRP A 502 -12.31 -2.20 13.39
N ALA A 503 -13.20 -1.27 13.01
CA ALA A 503 -12.87 -0.19 12.07
C ALA A 503 -11.72 0.69 12.60
N ARG A 504 -11.68 0.93 13.93
CA ARG A 504 -10.56 1.64 14.56
C ARG A 504 -9.27 0.84 14.48
N SER A 505 -9.29 -0.48 14.67
CA SER A 505 -8.09 -1.33 14.55
C SER A 505 -7.52 -1.28 13.12
N MET A 506 -8.40 -1.14 12.12
CA MET A 506 -8.06 -0.91 10.71
C MET A 506 -7.70 0.55 10.38
N GLY A 507 -7.60 1.42 11.38
CA GLY A 507 -7.19 2.82 11.19
C GLY A 507 -8.27 3.75 10.61
N TRP A 508 -9.50 3.24 10.43
CA TRP A 508 -10.64 3.99 9.95
C TRP A 508 -11.27 4.82 11.07
N THR A 509 -11.60 6.07 10.78
CA THR A 509 -12.09 7.02 11.81
C THR A 509 -13.48 7.59 11.56
N GLY A 510 -14.08 7.33 10.39
CA GLY A 510 -15.38 7.90 10.00
C GLY A 510 -15.39 9.42 9.90
N ARG A 511 -14.23 10.03 9.67
CA ARG A 511 -14.07 11.50 9.62
C ARG A 511 -13.51 11.90 8.28
N MET A 512 -14.10 12.94 7.69
CA MET A 512 -13.54 13.61 6.53
C MET A 512 -12.16 14.17 6.88
N ILE A 513 -11.19 13.88 6.03
CA ILE A 513 -9.85 14.43 6.10
C ILE A 513 -9.79 15.54 5.06
N ASN A 514 -9.27 16.72 5.43
CA ASN A 514 -8.99 17.76 4.45
C ASN A 514 -8.06 17.17 3.37
N PRO A 515 -8.38 17.25 2.06
CA PRO A 515 -7.58 16.65 1.00
C PRO A 515 -6.07 16.91 1.15
N LYS A 516 -5.68 18.13 1.53
CA LYS A 516 -4.28 18.52 1.72
C LYS A 516 -3.52 17.74 2.81
N ASN A 517 -4.24 17.03 3.69
CA ASN A 517 -3.68 16.22 4.78
C ASN A 517 -3.79 14.70 4.53
N ILE A 518 -4.27 14.29 3.34
CA ILE A 518 -4.36 12.88 2.98
C ILE A 518 -2.98 12.32 2.62
N LEU A 519 -2.18 13.03 1.83
CA LEU A 519 -0.85 12.64 1.36
C LEU A 519 0.26 13.51 1.95
#